data_AF-A0A7X0DXS1-F1
#
_entry.id   AF-A0A7X0DXS1-F1
#
_cell.length_a   1.000
_cell.length_b   1.000
_cell.length_c   1.000
_cell.angle_alpha   90.00
_cell.angle_beta   90.00
_cell.angle_gamma   90.00
#
_symmetry.space_group_name_H-M   'P 1'
#
loop_
_entity.id
_entity.type
_entity.pdbx_description
1 polymer ?
#
loop_
_entity_poly.entity_id
_entity_poly.type
_entity_poly.pdbx_seq_one_letter_code
_entity_poly.pdbx_strand_id
1 'polypeptide(L)'
;MPKEEVSDLLRFLYEFSPEVREKALWLREFVWDRYPQANELIYDNYNALAFGWSVTEKLGQTFCSVAVYRSTNQNLHFGFYWGSEIADPQKLLLGNGSQYRYILVNDLDDFPKDYIIALIEQAWQNALAKVKSPKDIVHGKTILKMTSPVKREKKAKGK
;
A
#
# COMPACT_ATOMS: atom_id res chain seq x y z
N MET A 1 15.84 -8.27 9.90
CA MET A 1 14.49 -7.80 10.32
C MET A 1 13.56 -8.05 9.14
N PRO A 2 12.41 -8.70 9.31
CA PRO A 2 12.03 -9.82 8.46
C PRO A 2 11.64 -9.38 7.05
N LYS A 3 12.65 -9.41 6.17
CA LYS A 3 12.55 -9.60 4.73
C LYS A 3 12.26 -11.07 4.37
N GLU A 4 11.80 -11.88 5.32
CA GLU A 4 11.76 -13.36 5.18
C GLU A 4 10.42 -13.91 4.67
N GLU A 5 9.32 -13.16 4.73
CA GLU A 5 8.02 -13.59 4.14
C GLU A 5 7.67 -12.82 2.85
N VAL A 6 8.68 -12.57 2.02
CA VAL A 6 8.55 -11.91 0.72
C VAL A 6 8.01 -12.87 -0.34
N SER A 7 7.99 -14.19 -0.08
CA SER A 7 7.62 -15.23 -1.03
C SER A 7 6.22 -15.05 -1.60
N ASP A 8 5.24 -14.72 -0.74
CA ASP A 8 3.86 -14.52 -1.19
C ASP A 8 3.72 -13.24 -2.00
N LEU A 9 4.30 -12.13 -1.54
CA LEU A 9 4.25 -10.86 -2.28
C LEU A 9 4.88 -11.00 -3.67
N LEU A 10 6.08 -11.60 -3.77
CA LEU A 10 6.74 -11.82 -5.06
C LEU A 10 5.93 -12.73 -5.97
N ARG A 11 5.31 -13.78 -5.40
CA ARG A 11 4.42 -14.67 -6.14
C ARG A 11 3.22 -13.90 -6.70
N PHE A 12 2.57 -13.05 -5.91
CA PHE A 12 1.43 -12.27 -6.39
C PHE A 12 1.84 -11.20 -7.41
N LEU A 13 3.00 -10.57 -7.22
CA LEU A 13 3.57 -9.61 -8.15
C LEU A 13 3.94 -10.22 -9.51
N TYR A 14 4.10 -11.54 -9.57
CA TYR A 14 4.40 -12.24 -10.82
C TYR A 14 3.27 -12.14 -11.86
N GLU A 15 2.03 -11.91 -11.42
CA GLU A 15 0.87 -11.71 -12.32
C GLU A 15 0.89 -10.34 -13.02
N PHE A 16 1.77 -9.41 -12.62
CA PHE A 16 1.90 -8.08 -13.19
C PHE A 16 3.13 -7.95 -14.09
N SER A 17 3.12 -6.92 -14.94
CA SER A 17 4.23 -6.65 -15.86
C SER A 17 5.53 -6.43 -15.09
N PRO A 18 6.71 -6.69 -15.72
CA PRO A 18 8.00 -6.46 -15.08
C PRO A 18 8.16 -5.03 -14.57
N GLU A 19 7.73 -4.05 -15.36
CA GLU A 19 7.80 -2.62 -15.01
C GLU A 19 6.97 -2.30 -13.75
N VAL A 20 5.73 -2.80 -13.67
CA VAL A 20 4.87 -2.56 -12.51
C VAL A 20 5.42 -3.25 -11.25
N ARG A 21 5.99 -4.44 -11.40
CA ARG A 21 6.65 -5.17 -10.33
C ARG A 21 7.86 -4.42 -9.78
N GLU A 22 8.70 -3.89 -10.66
CA GLU A 22 9.86 -3.09 -10.29
C GLU A 22 9.44 -1.84 -9.51
N LYS A 23 8.45 -1.11 -10.01
CA LYS A 23 7.89 0.07 -9.31
C LYS A 23 7.33 -0.28 -7.94
N ALA A 24 6.55 -1.36 -7.83
CA ALA A 24 5.99 -1.80 -6.56
C ALA A 24 7.08 -2.18 -5.54
N LEU A 25 8.12 -2.90 -5.96
CA LEU A 25 9.23 -3.29 -5.09
C LEU A 25 10.11 -2.09 -4.70
N TRP A 26 10.33 -1.14 -5.61
CA TRP A 26 11.03 0.10 -5.30
C TRP A 26 10.28 0.91 -4.23
N LEU A 27 8.96 1.08 -4.39
CA LEU A 27 8.12 1.76 -3.39
C LEU A 27 8.13 1.04 -2.05
N ARG A 28 8.24 -0.29 -2.06
CA ARG A 28 8.33 -1.09 -0.86
C ARG A 28 9.60 -0.79 -0.06
N GLU A 29 10.77 -0.83 -0.72
CA GLU A 29 12.04 -0.48 -0.06
C GLU A 29 12.05 1.00 0.36
N PHE A 30 11.49 1.90 -0.45
CA PHE A 30 11.39 3.32 -0.13
C PHE A 30 10.70 3.59 1.23
N VAL A 31 9.65 2.84 1.58
CA VAL A 31 8.99 2.98 2.88
C VAL A 31 9.78 2.28 3.99
N TRP A 32 10.29 1.07 3.73
CA TRP A 32 10.99 0.29 4.75
C TRP A 32 12.34 0.87 5.18
N ASP A 33 13.06 1.54 4.29
CA ASP A 33 14.30 2.25 4.65
C ASP A 33 14.05 3.30 5.75
N ARG A 34 12.82 3.81 5.86
CA ARG A 34 12.41 4.85 6.82
C ARG A 34 11.65 4.30 8.02
N TYR A 35 10.83 3.27 7.81
CA TYR A 35 9.99 2.67 8.85
C TYR A 35 10.22 1.16 8.98
N PRO A 36 11.46 0.71 9.29
CA PRO A 36 11.78 -0.73 9.40
C PRO A 36 11.02 -1.44 10.52
N GLN A 37 10.48 -0.69 11.48
CA GLN A 37 9.65 -1.18 12.58
C GLN A 37 8.17 -1.34 12.23
N ALA A 38 7.71 -0.86 11.08
CA ALA A 38 6.30 -0.97 10.69
C ALA A 38 5.94 -2.40 10.28
N ASN A 39 4.67 -2.78 10.47
CA ASN A 39 4.17 -4.06 9.98
C ASN A 39 3.69 -3.92 8.55
N GLU A 40 4.13 -4.81 7.66
CA GLU A 40 3.60 -4.91 6.31
C GLU A 40 2.39 -5.85 6.29
N LEU A 41 1.25 -5.34 5.84
CA LEU A 41 0.01 -6.10 5.70
C LEU A 41 -0.27 -6.32 4.21
N ILE A 42 -0.32 -7.58 3.78
CA ILE A 42 -0.52 -7.96 2.38
C ILE A 42 -1.96 -8.45 2.17
N TYR A 43 -2.61 -7.91 1.15
CA TYR A 43 -3.97 -8.22 0.72
C TYR A 43 -3.98 -8.50 -0.78
N ASP A 44 -4.16 -9.76 -1.14
CA ASP A 44 -4.40 -10.15 -2.53
C ASP A 44 -5.90 -10.36 -2.75
N ASN A 45 -6.52 -9.41 -3.45
CA ASN A 45 -7.92 -9.49 -3.82
C ASN A 45 -8.11 -9.55 -5.34
N TYR A 46 -9.34 -9.82 -5.76
CA TYR A 46 -9.67 -10.02 -7.18
C TYR A 46 -9.31 -8.81 -8.06
N ASN A 47 -9.41 -7.58 -7.54
CA ASN A 47 -9.22 -6.36 -8.33
C ASN A 47 -7.82 -5.79 -8.21
N ALA A 48 -7.11 -6.03 -7.10
CA ALA A 48 -5.81 -5.46 -6.83
C ALA A 48 -5.01 -6.31 -5.83
N LEU A 49 -3.70 -6.29 -6.02
CA LEU A 49 -2.74 -6.64 -4.98
C LEU A 49 -2.42 -5.37 -4.21
N ALA A 50 -2.70 -5.34 -2.91
CA ALA A 50 -2.36 -4.23 -2.05
C ALA A 50 -1.47 -4.69 -0.90
N PHE A 51 -0.48 -3.88 -0.57
CA PHE A 51 0.32 -4.05 0.64
C PHE A 51 0.57 -2.69 1.27
N GLY A 52 0.57 -2.63 2.59
CA GLY A 52 0.74 -1.36 3.30
C GLY A 52 1.32 -1.52 4.67
N TRP A 53 1.79 -0.42 5.21
CA TRP A 53 2.52 -0.39 6.47
C TRP A 53 1.64 0.15 7.58
N SER A 54 1.57 -0.58 8.67
CA SER A 54 0.72 -0.28 9.82
C SER A 54 1.51 -0.32 11.12
N VAL A 55 1.14 0.57 12.05
CA VAL A 55 1.67 0.59 13.42
C VAL A 55 1.12 -0.55 14.29
N THR A 56 0.11 -1.26 13.80
CA THR A 56 -0.47 -2.46 14.43
C THR A 56 -0.74 -3.53 13.35
N GLU A 57 -1.41 -4.63 13.68
CA GLU A 57 -1.89 -5.59 12.67
C GLU A 57 -3.25 -5.21 12.05
N LYS A 58 -3.77 -4.02 12.35
CA LYS A 58 -5.10 -3.59 11.90
C LYS A 58 -4.99 -2.69 10.68
N LEU A 59 -5.89 -2.89 9.72
CA LEU A 59 -5.97 -2.11 8.49
C LEU A 59 -6.19 -0.61 8.75
N GLY A 60 -7.04 -0.27 9.72
CA GLY A 60 -7.34 1.12 10.08
C GLY A 60 -6.17 1.92 10.68
N GLN A 61 -5.05 1.27 10.96
CA GLN A 61 -3.81 1.88 11.43
C GLN A 61 -2.71 1.86 10.36
N THR A 62 -3.05 1.51 9.12
CA THR A 62 -2.15 1.60 7.97
C THR A 62 -1.89 3.07 7.66
N PHE A 63 -0.64 3.51 7.67
CA PHE A 63 -0.32 4.91 7.37
C PHE A 63 -0.10 5.14 5.88
N CYS A 64 0.55 4.21 5.18
CA CYS A 64 0.65 4.23 3.72
C CYS A 64 0.55 2.83 3.10
N SER A 65 0.27 2.78 1.80
CA SER A 65 0.09 1.53 1.05
C SER A 65 0.45 1.67 -0.42
N VAL A 66 0.85 0.57 -1.02
CA VAL A 66 0.94 0.37 -2.47
C VAL A 66 -0.21 -0.52 -2.91
N ALA A 67 -0.94 -0.12 -3.95
CA ALA A 67 -1.97 -0.94 -4.57
C ALA A 67 -1.77 -1.04 -6.08
N VAL A 68 -1.60 -2.26 -6.56
CA VAL A 68 -1.44 -2.61 -7.98
C VAL A 68 -2.76 -3.18 -8.49
N TYR A 69 -3.42 -2.49 -9.41
CA TYR A 69 -4.72 -2.93 -9.93
C TYR A 69 -4.58 -3.94 -11.06
N ARG A 70 -5.44 -4.96 -11.09
CA ARG A 70 -5.54 -5.97 -12.15
C ARG A 70 -6.39 -5.47 -13.33
N SER A 71 -6.18 -4.22 -13.74
CA SER A 71 -6.82 -3.61 -14.91
C SER A 71 -5.91 -3.69 -16.14
N THR A 72 -6.43 -3.32 -17.32
CA THR A 72 -5.65 -3.31 -18.57
C THR A 72 -4.36 -2.49 -18.46
N ASN A 73 -4.41 -1.38 -17.72
CA ASN A 73 -3.28 -0.45 -17.58
C ASN A 73 -2.44 -0.69 -16.30
N GLN A 74 -2.83 -1.67 -15.48
CA GLN A 74 -2.14 -2.03 -14.24
C GLN A 74 -1.76 -0.83 -13.35
N ASN A 75 -2.72 0.09 -13.15
CA ASN A 75 -2.49 1.31 -12.38
C ASN A 75 -1.88 1.01 -11.01
N LEU A 76 -0.85 1.78 -10.66
CA LEU A 76 -0.14 1.69 -9.40
C LEU A 76 -0.46 2.91 -8.54
N HIS A 77 -1.04 2.67 -7.37
CA HIS A 77 -1.35 3.72 -6.41
C HIS A 77 -0.36 3.65 -5.26
N PHE A 78 0.22 4.80 -4.89
CA PHE A 78 0.81 5.00 -3.58
C PHE A 78 -0.17 5.84 -2.76
N GLY A 79 -0.67 5.33 -1.65
CA GLY A 79 -1.75 5.99 -0.93
C GLY A 79 -1.66 5.93 0.57
N PHE A 80 -2.60 6.63 1.20
CA PHE A 80 -2.68 6.90 2.62
C PHE A 80 -4.08 6.54 3.10
N TYR A 81 -4.18 5.64 4.08
CA TYR A 81 -5.47 5.10 4.53
C TYR A 81 -6.40 6.21 5.05
N TRP A 82 -5.85 7.12 5.85
CA TRP A 82 -6.50 8.34 6.34
C TRP A 82 -5.94 9.58 5.63
N GLY A 83 -5.74 9.48 4.32
CA GLY A 83 -5.20 10.57 3.52
C GLY A 83 -6.06 11.84 3.50
N SER A 84 -7.35 11.74 3.82
CA SER A 84 -8.23 12.89 4.01
C SER A 84 -7.92 13.73 5.26
N GLU A 85 -7.12 13.19 6.19
CA GLU A 85 -6.78 13.81 7.46
C GLU A 85 -5.34 14.35 7.51
N ILE A 86 -4.58 14.27 6.41
CA ILE A 86 -3.22 14.83 6.31
C ILE A 86 -3.21 16.06 5.41
N ALA A 87 -2.26 16.98 5.64
CA ALA A 87 -2.16 18.19 4.85
C ALA A 87 -1.50 17.89 3.49
N ASP A 88 -2.25 18.08 2.40
CA ASP A 88 -1.79 17.97 1.01
C ASP A 88 -1.72 19.37 0.34
N PRO A 89 -0.77 20.25 0.75
CA PRO A 89 -0.72 21.63 0.26
C PRO A 89 -0.44 21.74 -1.25
N GLN A 90 0.25 20.76 -1.83
CA GLN A 90 0.52 20.71 -3.27
C GLN A 90 -0.66 20.11 -4.06
N LYS A 91 -1.68 19.58 -3.39
CA LYS A 91 -2.89 19.00 -3.99
C LYS A 91 -2.57 17.89 -5.00
N LEU A 92 -1.55 17.08 -4.70
CA LEU A 92 -1.13 15.99 -5.56
C LEU A 92 -1.92 14.70 -5.31
N LEU A 93 -2.58 14.60 -4.15
CA LEU A 93 -3.33 13.41 -3.82
C LEU A 93 -4.72 13.43 -4.48
N LEU A 94 -5.03 12.31 -5.11
CA LEU A 94 -6.29 11.97 -5.72
C LEU A 94 -7.20 11.22 -4.74
N GLY A 95 -8.48 11.16 -5.09
CA GLY A 95 -9.52 10.45 -4.35
C GLY A 95 -10.47 11.40 -3.63
N ASN A 96 -11.77 11.17 -3.82
CA ASN A 96 -12.83 12.00 -3.23
C ASN A 96 -13.60 11.27 -2.12
N GLY A 97 -13.13 10.09 -1.69
CA GLY A 97 -13.74 9.34 -0.60
C GLY A 97 -13.57 10.04 0.75
N SER A 98 -14.21 9.52 1.80
CA SER A 98 -14.10 10.10 3.15
C SER A 98 -12.75 9.86 3.84
N GLN A 99 -11.96 8.88 3.36
CA GLN A 99 -10.75 8.40 4.05
C GLN A 99 -9.53 8.38 3.13
N TYR A 100 -9.55 7.48 2.14
CA TYR A 100 -8.38 7.16 1.33
C TYR A 100 -8.00 8.29 0.37
N ARG A 101 -6.70 8.58 0.28
CA ARG A 101 -6.10 9.43 -0.77
C ARG A 101 -4.88 8.74 -1.35
N TYR A 102 -4.55 9.03 -2.61
CA TYR A 102 -3.42 8.38 -3.29
C TYR A 102 -2.84 9.23 -4.41
N ILE A 103 -1.61 8.95 -4.79
CA ILE A 103 -1.01 9.42 -6.04
C ILE A 103 -0.87 8.25 -7.02
N LEU A 104 -1.01 8.52 -8.32
CA LEU A 104 -0.68 7.57 -9.37
C LEU A 104 0.83 7.54 -9.59
N VAL A 105 1.42 6.34 -9.56
CA VAL A 105 2.85 6.15 -9.79
C VAL A 105 3.05 5.64 -11.23
N ASN A 106 3.18 6.59 -12.15
CA ASN A 106 3.43 6.28 -13.56
C ASN A 106 4.92 6.01 -13.80
N ASP A 107 5.78 6.90 -13.32
CA ASP A 107 7.24 6.83 -13.39
C ASP A 107 7.85 7.07 -12.00
N LEU A 108 8.97 6.40 -11.70
CA LEU A 108 9.72 6.59 -10.46
C LEU A 108 10.59 7.85 -10.50
N ASP A 109 10.98 8.31 -11.69
CA ASP A 109 11.78 9.52 -11.87
C ASP A 109 10.96 10.77 -11.53
N ASP A 110 9.66 10.75 -11.84
CA ASP A 110 8.71 11.82 -11.52
C ASP A 110 8.09 11.67 -10.12
N PHE A 111 8.40 10.59 -9.39
CA PHE A 111 7.82 10.36 -8.07
C PHE A 111 8.32 11.45 -7.09
N PRO A 112 7.43 12.25 -6.47
CA PRO A 112 7.83 13.42 -5.68
C PRO A 112 8.30 13.00 -4.28
N LYS A 113 9.50 12.41 -4.20
CA LYS A 113 10.06 11.72 -3.02
C LYS A 113 9.95 12.56 -1.74
N ASP A 114 10.48 13.78 -1.74
CA ASP A 114 10.51 14.63 -0.53
C ASP A 114 9.11 15.02 -0.05
N TYR A 115 8.21 15.27 -1.00
CA TYR A 115 6.81 15.56 -0.69
C TYR A 115 6.11 14.36 -0.06
N ILE A 116 6.27 13.18 -0.67
CA ILE A 116 5.69 11.94 -0.16
C ILE A 116 6.27 11.59 1.21
N ILE A 117 7.56 11.83 1.47
CA ILE A 117 8.18 11.63 2.79
C ILE A 117 7.47 12.48 3.85
N ALA A 118 7.22 13.77 3.57
CA ALA A 118 6.52 14.65 4.49
C ALA A 118 5.07 14.20 4.75
N LEU A 119 4.39 13.64 3.75
CA LEU A 119 3.05 13.07 3.90
C LEU A 119 3.05 11.76 4.70
N ILE A 120 4.04 10.88 4.48
CA ILE A 120 4.20 9.63 5.24
C ILE A 120 4.39 9.95 6.72
N GLU A 121 5.22 10.94 7.07
CA GLU A 121 5.43 11.30 8.47
C GLU A 121 4.13 11.77 9.15
N GLN A 122 3.35 12.63 8.48
CA GLN A 122 2.04 13.04 9.00
C GLN A 122 1.08 11.86 9.15
N ALA A 123 1.05 10.96 8.17
CA ALA A 123 0.22 9.77 8.20
C ALA A 123 0.63 8.79 9.31
N TRP A 124 1.94 8.66 9.57
CA TRP A 124 2.48 7.85 10.66
C TRP A 124 2.03 8.38 12.02
N GLN A 125 2.17 9.69 12.26
CA GLN A 125 1.71 10.32 13.50
C GLN A 125 0.19 10.17 13.68
N ASN A 126 -0.58 10.34 12.60
CA ASN A 126 -2.02 10.13 12.64
C ASN A 126 -2.39 8.66 12.96
N ALA A 127 -1.67 7.69 12.37
CA ALA A 127 -1.88 6.28 12.66
C ALA A 127 -1.59 5.93 14.12
N LEU A 128 -0.51 6.47 14.70
CA LEU A 128 -0.19 6.32 16.13
C LEU A 128 -1.27 6.92 17.03
N ALA A 129 -1.76 8.12 16.73
CA ALA A 129 -2.81 8.79 17.50
C ALA A 129 -4.13 8.01 17.51
N LYS A 130 -4.39 7.17 16.50
CA LYS A 130 -5.58 6.31 16.41
C LYS A 130 -5.45 4.98 17.15
N VAL A 131 -4.28 4.65 17.70
CA VAL A 131 -4.08 3.42 18.48
C VAL A 131 -4.77 3.55 19.83
N LYS A 132 -5.75 2.67 20.12
CA LYS A 132 -6.51 2.70 21.37
C LYS A 132 -5.72 2.23 22.59
N SER A 133 -4.79 1.31 22.39
CA SER A 133 -4.00 0.69 23.45
C SER A 133 -2.56 0.53 22.99
N PRO A 134 -1.55 1.02 23.75
CA PRO A 134 -0.14 0.84 23.40
C PRO A 134 0.26 -0.63 23.21
N LYS A 135 -0.45 -1.57 23.84
CA LYS A 135 -0.20 -3.02 23.71
C LYS A 135 -0.53 -3.57 22.32
N ASP A 136 -1.33 -2.85 21.52
CA ASP A 136 -1.69 -3.24 20.15
C ASP A 136 -0.56 -2.94 19.16
N ILE A 137 0.42 -2.12 19.57
CA ILE A 137 1.59 -1.80 18.76
C ILE A 137 2.48 -3.04 18.71
N VAL A 138 2.68 -3.54 17.50
CA VAL A 138 3.63 -4.61 17.20
C VAL A 138 4.56 -4.12 16.11
N HIS A 139 5.75 -4.71 16.03
CA HIS A 139 6.81 -4.20 15.18
C HIS A 139 7.35 -5.24 14.22
N GLY A 140 7.63 -4.77 13.00
CA GLY A 140 8.43 -5.48 12.00
C GLY A 140 7.85 -6.83 11.61
N LYS A 141 6.52 -6.97 11.53
CA LYS A 141 5.89 -8.20 10.99
C LYS A 141 5.54 -8.02 9.51
N THR A 142 5.66 -9.07 8.73
CA THR A 142 5.03 -9.19 7.41
C THR A 142 3.88 -10.16 7.55
N ILE A 143 2.66 -9.76 7.19
CA ILE A 143 1.44 -10.50 7.49
C ILE A 143 0.55 -10.59 6.26
N LEU A 144 0.30 -11.82 5.78
CA LEU A 144 -0.74 -12.09 4.79
C LEU A 144 -2.12 -12.05 5.45
N LYS A 145 -2.93 -11.04 5.13
CA LYS A 145 -4.23 -10.81 5.78
C LYS A 145 -5.40 -11.41 5.04
N MET A 146 -5.37 -11.41 3.71
CA MET A 146 -6.47 -11.92 2.90
C MET A 146 -5.96 -12.35 1.53
N THR A 147 -6.37 -13.56 1.13
CA THR A 147 -6.27 -14.06 -0.24
C THR A 147 -7.69 -14.38 -0.71
N SER A 148 -8.16 -13.81 -1.82
CA SER A 148 -9.47 -14.18 -2.35
C SER A 148 -9.44 -15.60 -2.93
N PRO A 149 -10.20 -16.58 -2.41
CA PRO A 149 -10.16 -17.96 -2.88
C PRO A 149 -10.88 -18.20 -4.22
N VAL A 150 -11.42 -17.17 -4.88
CA VAL A 150 -12.32 -17.34 -6.02
C VAL A 150 -11.91 -16.45 -7.19
N LYS A 151 -11.10 -16.99 -8.12
CA LYS A 151 -11.05 -16.49 -9.50
C LYS A 151 -12.39 -16.87 -10.16
N ARG A 152 -13.40 -16.00 -10.12
CA ARG A 152 -14.59 -16.19 -10.96
C ARG A 152 -14.14 -16.09 -12.41
N GLU A 153 -14.29 -17.19 -13.15
CA GLU A 153 -14.08 -17.21 -14.60
C GLU A 153 -14.79 -16.01 -15.23
N LYS A 154 -14.07 -15.28 -16.10
CA LYS A 154 -14.65 -14.18 -16.87
C LYS A 154 -15.87 -14.75 -17.60
N LYS A 155 -17.09 -14.35 -17.21
CA LYS A 155 -18.27 -14.61 -18.04
C LYS A 155 -17.99 -13.99 -19.40
N ALA A 156 -17.76 -14.85 -20.41
CA ALA A 156 -17.76 -14.44 -21.80
C ALA A 156 -19.07 -13.69 -22.04
N LYS A 157 -18.97 -12.41 -22.40
CA LYS A 157 -20.12 -11.66 -22.89
C LYS A 157 -20.54 -12.34 -24.19
N GLY A 158 -21.66 -13.06 -24.15
CA GLY A 158 -22.31 -13.60 -25.33
C GLY A 158 -22.59 -12.48 -26.31
N LYS A 159 -22.26 -12.74 -27.58
CA LYS A 159 -22.74 -11.98 -28.75
C LYS A 159 -24.24 -12.14 -28.88
#